data_AF-A0AAP3SEW5-F1
#
_entry.id   AF-A0AAP3SEW5-F1
#
_cell.length_a   1.000
_cell.length_b   1.000
_cell.length_c   1.000
_cell.angle_alpha   90.00
_cell.angle_beta   90.00
_cell.angle_gamma   90.00
#
_symmetry.space_group_name_H-M   'P 1'
#
loop_
_entity.id
_entity.type
_entity.pdbx_description
1 polymer ?
#
loop_
_entity_poly.entity_id
_entity_poly.type
_entity_poly.pdbx_seq_one_letter_code
_entity_poly.pdbx_strand_id
1 'polypeptide(L)' 'MTRIQNHMTKIVRILVFAFLMLIPVCGVAQDKIKIACIGNSITEGADNYPTPLARMLGNQYEVGNFGKWGHTL' A
#
# COMPACT_ATOMS: atom_id res chain seq x y z
N MET A 1 -23.31 -43.85 -23.71
CA MET A 1 -23.78 -42.73 -22.86
C MET A 1 -22.65 -42.07 -22.05
N THR A 2 -21.70 -42.83 -21.47
CA THR A 2 -20.66 -42.34 -20.54
C THR A 2 -19.55 -41.48 -21.17
N ARG A 3 -19.16 -41.73 -22.43
CA ARG A 3 -18.08 -40.98 -23.11
C ARG A 3 -18.44 -39.50 -23.33
N ILE A 4 -19.66 -39.22 -23.77
CA ILE A 4 -20.15 -37.85 -24.01
C ILE A 4 -20.26 -37.06 -22.70
N GLN A 5 -20.74 -37.71 -21.64
CA GLN A 5 -20.84 -37.09 -20.31
C GLN A 5 -19.47 -36.61 -19.79
N ASN A 6 -18.42 -37.44 -19.91
CA ASN A 6 -17.07 -37.04 -19.49
C ASN A 6 -16.47 -35.89 -20.34
N HIS A 7 -16.82 -35.78 -21.62
CA HIS A 7 -16.41 -34.65 -22.46
C HIS A 7 -17.11 -33.36 -22.03
N MET A 8 -18.40 -33.43 -21.71
CA MET A 8 -19.17 -32.29 -21.20
C MET A 8 -18.63 -31.80 -19.85
N THR A 9 -18.30 -32.70 -18.91
CA THR A 9 -17.75 -32.31 -17.61
C THR A 9 -16.37 -31.65 -17.73
N LYS A 10 -15.53 -32.08 -18.69
CA LYS A 10 -14.24 -31.46 -18.97
C LYS A 10 -14.39 -30.04 -19.53
N ILE A 11 -15.31 -29.83 -20.46
CA ILE A 11 -15.61 -28.51 -21.03
C ILE A 11 -16.11 -27.57 -19.93
N VAL A 12 -17.03 -28.02 -19.08
CA VAL A 12 -17.54 -27.22 -17.96
C VAL A 12 -16.41 -26.84 -17.00
N ARG A 13 -15.49 -27.76 -16.67
CA ARG A 13 -14.33 -27.45 -15.82
C ARG A 13 -13.40 -26.41 -16.46
N ILE A 14 -13.16 -26.50 -17.77
CA ILE A 14 -12.34 -25.54 -18.50
C ILE A 14 -13.00 -24.15 -18.49
N LEU A 15 -14.32 -24.08 -18.72
CA LEU A 15 -15.07 -22.84 -18.68
C LEU A 15 -15.05 -22.18 -17.29
N VAL A 16 -15.20 -22.98 -16.23
CA VAL A 16 -15.10 -22.48 -14.84
C VAL A 16 -13.69 -21.94 -14.55
N PHE A 17 -12.64 -22.63 -15.00
CA PHE A 17 -11.26 -22.18 -14.82
C PHE A 17 -10.97 -20.88 -15.59
N ALA A 18 -11.45 -20.78 -16.83
CA ALA A 18 -11.31 -19.59 -17.66
C ALA A 18 -12.06 -18.39 -17.05
N PHE A 19 -13.26 -18.61 -16.50
CA PHE A 19 -14.03 -17.59 -15.80
C PHE A 19 -13.36 -17.12 -14.52
N LEU A 20 -12.72 -18.02 -13.77
CA LEU A 20 -11.98 -17.66 -12.55
C LEU A 20 -10.74 -16.80 -12.84
N MET A 21 -10.11 -16.97 -14.01
CA MET A 21 -8.96 -16.16 -14.46
C MET A 21 -9.36 -14.75 -14.96
N LEU A 22 -10.65 -14.51 -15.20
CA LEU A 22 -11.16 -13.20 -15.64
C LEU A 22 -11.36 -12.20 -14.48
N ILE A 23 -11.13 -12.61 -13.22
CA ILE A 23 -11.23 -11.71 -12.07
C ILE A 23 -9.91 -10.93 -11.96
N PRO A 24 -9.88 -9.62 -12.27
CA PRO A 24 -8.70 -8.81 -12.02
C PRO A 24 -8.48 -8.74 -10.51
N VAL A 25 -7.30 -9.16 -10.06
CA VAL A 25 -6.85 -8.93 -8.68
C VAL A 25 -6.53 -7.44 -8.56
N CYS A 26 -7.54 -6.62 -8.30
CA CYS A 26 -7.36 -5.22 -7.97
C CYS A 26 -6.82 -5.12 -6.55
N GLY A 27 -5.51 -5.28 -6.40
CA GLY A 27 -4.82 -4.93 -5.15
C GLY A 27 -4.88 -3.42 -4.99
N VAL A 28 -5.76 -2.93 -4.13
CA VAL A 28 -5.74 -1.52 -3.69
C VAL A 28 -4.58 -1.35 -2.72
N ALA A 29 -3.41 -0.98 -3.23
CA ALA A 29 -2.35 -0.47 -2.36
C ALA A 29 -2.85 0.88 -1.82
N GLN A 30 -3.20 0.93 -0.54
CA GLN A 30 -3.62 2.17 0.09
C GLN A 30 -2.42 3.12 0.13
N ASP A 31 -2.56 4.29 -0.49
CA ASP A 31 -1.52 5.31 -0.45
C ASP A 31 -1.19 5.68 0.99
N LYS A 32 0.11 5.82 1.29
CA LYS A 32 0.57 6.21 2.63
C LYS A 32 0.02 7.58 3.00
N ILE A 33 -0.35 7.74 4.26
CA ILE A 33 -0.75 9.04 4.80
C ILE A 33 0.50 9.90 4.96
N LYS A 34 0.52 11.06 4.28
CA LYS A 34 1.65 11.97 4.28
C LYS A 34 1.54 12.98 5.41
N ILE A 35 2.63 13.17 6.14
CA ILE A 35 2.75 14.12 7.25
C ILE A 35 3.94 15.04 6.98
N ALA A 36 3.72 16.35 7.00
CA ALA A 36 4.78 17.34 6.93
C ALA A 36 5.08 17.88 8.33
N CYS A 37 6.28 17.62 8.84
CA CYS A 37 6.77 18.23 10.06
C CYS A 37 7.46 19.56 9.73
N ILE A 38 6.81 20.68 10.06
CA ILE A 38 7.31 22.03 9.83
C ILE A 38 7.69 22.64 11.19
N GLY A 39 8.87 23.26 11.28
CA GLY A 39 9.32 23.87 12.52
C GLY A 39 10.72 24.45 12.43
N ASN A 40 11.31 24.73 13.59
CA ASN A 40 12.63 25.34 13.70
C ASN A 40 13.73 24.28 13.90
N SER A 41 14.77 24.61 14.67
CA SER A 41 15.92 23.73 14.97
C SER A 41 15.53 22.38 15.60
N ILE A 42 14.44 22.30 16.37
CA ILE A 42 13.97 21.03 16.97
C ILE A 42 13.46 20.07 15.89
N THR A 43 12.91 20.61 14.80
CA THR A 43 12.38 19.82 13.69
C THR A 43 13.49 19.44 12.71
N GLU A 44 14.49 20.30 12.47
CA GLU A 44 15.54 20.03 11.47
C GLU A 44 16.70 19.14 11.99
N GLY A 45 17.10 19.28 13.26
CA GLY A 45 18.38 18.78 13.78
C GLY A 45 18.66 17.26 13.68
N ALA A 46 19.87 16.83 14.08
CA ALA A 46 20.28 15.42 13.97
C ALA A 46 19.40 14.46 14.82
N ASP A 47 19.07 14.86 16.05
CA ASP A 47 18.11 14.16 16.92
C ASP A 47 16.72 14.80 16.80
N ASN A 48 16.24 14.95 15.56
CA ASN A 48 14.96 15.58 15.29
C ASN A 48 13.76 14.72 15.68
N TYR A 49 12.65 15.39 15.98
CA TYR A 49 11.36 14.76 16.30
C TYR A 49 10.71 13.93 15.16
N PRO A 50 10.80 14.32 13.87
CA PRO A 50 10.18 13.56 12.77
C PRO A 50 10.68 12.12 12.63
N THR A 51 11.96 11.85 12.93
CA THR A 51 12.57 10.52 12.80
C THR A 51 11.94 9.47 13.74
N PRO A 52 11.87 9.67 15.08
CA PRO A 52 11.19 8.74 15.97
C PRO A 52 9.67 8.68 15.69
N LEU A 53 9.05 9.80 15.28
CA LEU A 53 7.64 9.82 14.90
C LEU A 53 7.34 8.87 13.73
N ALA A 54 8.16 8.92 12.67
CA ALA A 54 8.02 8.02 11.51
C ALA A 54 8.10 6.54 11.93
N ARG A 55 9.03 6.21 12.84
CA ARG A 55 9.18 4.85 13.37
C ARG A 55 7.97 4.40 14.18
N MET A 56 7.39 5.29 14.98
CA MET A 56 6.21 4.99 15.81
C MET A 56 4.95 4.76 14.96
N LEU A 57 4.77 5.53 13.88
CA LEU A 57 3.62 5.46 12.99
C LEU A 57 3.69 4.29 11.99
N GLY A 58 4.92 3.90 11.61
CA GLY A 58 5.15 2.75 10.75
C GLY A 58 4.74 2.95 9.28
N ASN A 59 4.64 1.85 8.55
CA ASN A 59 4.65 1.84 7.08
C ASN A 59 3.42 2.48 6.41
N GLN A 60 2.34 2.73 7.17
CA GLN A 60 1.14 3.40 6.66
C GLN A 60 1.34 4.91 6.52
N TYR A 61 2.44 5.46 7.05
CA TYR A 61 2.71 6.89 7.08
C TYR A 61 4.03 7.21 6.39
N GLU A 62 4.05 8.38 5.75
CA GLU A 62 5.23 9.01 5.18
C GLU A 62 5.44 10.35 5.88
N VAL A 63 6.46 10.42 6.73
CA VAL A 63 6.76 11.63 7.52
C VAL A 63 7.92 12.37 6.87
N GLY A 64 7.66 13.58 6.38
CA GLY A 64 8.66 14.48 5.81
C GLY A 64 9.11 15.54 6.82
N ASN A 65 10.42 15.78 6.88
CA ASN A 65 11.02 16.84 7.68
C ASN A 65 11.22 18.12 6.84
N PHE A 66 10.54 19.20 7.23
CA PHE A 66 10.62 20.52 6.62
C PHE A 66 11.02 21.59 7.66
N GLY A 67 11.76 21.18 8.69
CA GLY A 67 12.32 22.10 9.68
C GLY A 67 13.40 23.01 9.09
N LYS A 68 13.57 24.21 9.64
CA LYS A 68 14.65 25.13 9.27
C LYS A 68 15.17 25.92 10.47
N TRP A 69 16.48 26.02 10.64
CA TRP A 69 17.06 26.78 11.75
C TRP A 69 16.68 28.25 11.71
N GLY A 70 16.41 28.81 12.89
CA GLY A 70 16.06 30.23 13.04
C GLY A 70 14.71 30.62 12.45
N HIS A 71 13.87 29.66 12.05
CA HIS A 71 12.54 29.96 11.52
C HIS A 71 11.60 30.45 12.64
N THR A 72 10.94 31.56 12.39
CA THR A 72 9.82 32.09 13.19
C THR A 72 8.55 32.08 12.33
N LEU A 73 7.38 32.10 12.98
CA LEU A 73 6.08 32.16 12.31
C LEU A 73 5.83 33.53 11.67
#